data_AF-A0A0F9FEQ1-F1
#
_entry.id   AF-A0A0F9FEQ1-F1
#
_cell.length_a   1.000
_cell.length_b   1.000
_cell.length_c   1.000
_cell.angle_alpha   90.00
_cell.angle_beta   90.00
_cell.angle_gamma   90.00
#
_symmetry.space_group_name_H-M   'P 1'
#
loop_
_entity.id
_entity.type
_entity.pdbx_description
1 polymer ?
#
loop_
_entity_poly.entity_id
_entity_poly.type
_entity_poly.pdbx_seq_one_letter_code
_entity_poly.pdbx_strand_id
1 'polypeptide(L)'
;MAEPTSALSFEGLILRVAREAGIAYHGSSGTERAMVPVDAHDLDLCKRIVTDGIRMFIADAPENGWRWMRRIASVTVTATRVTGTADSVSTTTIVDTDLCENLGSMTAEAGTNATTLVDASLTASYPTDNELIGYYCYIETGTGAGSYALITDYVASTGTITVADWLASGGQPGGTDPVSTDTFGISAYKILNNYYCYITAGTGKNSWAVITDFNSSNGTVTVADWLDAYGNPGGTDPTVGSTLAITPIETVGGDIHRYPLPENFGGEVDGQIHYASDTNHSSTIDWVHESHIRNRRAVTVIT
;
A
#
# COMPACT_ATOMS: atom_id res chain seq x y z
N MET A 1 -33.86 13.38 -14.49
CA MET A 1 -33.77 11.92 -14.26
C MET A 1 -32.39 11.68 -13.69
N ALA A 2 -32.30 11.28 -12.42
CA ALA A 2 -31.00 10.89 -11.84
C ALA A 2 -30.63 9.52 -12.42
N GLU A 3 -29.44 9.40 -13.00
CA GLU A 3 -28.93 8.09 -13.40
C GLU A 3 -28.73 7.24 -12.14
N PRO A 4 -29.15 5.96 -12.14
CA PRO A 4 -28.80 5.06 -11.06
C PRO A 4 -27.28 4.88 -11.08
N THR A 5 -26.58 5.41 -10.06
CA THR A 5 -25.13 5.23 -9.95
C THR A 5 -24.85 3.80 -9.52
N SER A 6 -24.75 2.89 -10.50
CA SER A 6 -24.29 1.51 -10.33
C SER A 6 -22.79 1.41 -9.98
N ALA A 7 -22.24 2.44 -9.35
CA ALA A 7 -20.84 2.53 -8.99
C ALA A 7 -20.56 1.59 -7.81
N LEU A 8 -19.73 0.58 -8.04
CA LEU A 8 -19.26 -0.33 -7.01
C LEU A 8 -17.88 0.14 -6.53
N SER A 9 -17.66 0.12 -5.21
CA SER A 9 -16.32 0.23 -4.64
C SER A 9 -15.49 -1.00 -5.01
N PHE A 10 -14.17 -0.96 -4.84
CA PHE A 10 -13.32 -2.14 -5.06
C PHE A 10 -13.76 -3.33 -4.21
N GLU A 11 -14.14 -3.08 -2.95
CA GLU A 11 -14.74 -4.08 -2.08
C GLU A 11 -16.08 -4.61 -2.61
N GLY A 12 -16.91 -3.75 -3.19
CA GLY A 12 -18.14 -4.14 -3.89
C GLY A 12 -17.88 -5.02 -5.11
N LEU A 13 -16.77 -4.78 -5.84
CA LEU A 13 -16.33 -5.63 -6.95
C LEU A 13 -15.80 -6.98 -6.46
N ILE A 14 -14.99 -7.00 -5.40
CA ILE A 14 -14.52 -8.24 -4.75
C ILE A 14 -15.71 -9.08 -4.31
N LEU A 15 -16.68 -8.47 -3.64
CA LEU A 15 -17.90 -9.16 -3.21
C LEU A 15 -18.69 -9.72 -4.40
N ARG A 16 -18.72 -8.99 -5.53
CA ARG A 16 -19.40 -9.47 -6.74
C ARG A 16 -18.68 -10.69 -7.32
N VAL A 17 -17.35 -10.64 -7.44
CA VAL A 17 -16.52 -11.76 -7.88
C VAL A 17 -16.69 -12.95 -6.95
N ALA A 18 -16.63 -12.74 -5.63
CA ALA A 18 -16.78 -13.81 -4.65
C ALA A 18 -18.15 -14.51 -4.74
N ARG A 19 -19.23 -13.76 -5.03
CA ARG A 19 -20.57 -14.33 -5.24
C ARG A 19 -20.64 -15.17 -6.51
N GLU A 20 -20.10 -14.67 -7.62
CA GLU A 20 -20.13 -15.37 -8.91
C GLU A 20 -19.18 -16.59 -8.92
N ALA A 21 -18.08 -16.52 -8.17
CA ALA A 21 -17.15 -17.64 -7.97
C ALA A 21 -17.59 -18.64 -6.89
N GLY A 22 -18.67 -18.36 -6.15
CA GLY A 22 -19.19 -19.24 -5.10
C GLY A 22 -18.34 -19.34 -3.83
N ILE A 23 -17.44 -18.38 -3.61
CA ILE A 23 -16.48 -18.34 -2.47
C ILE A 23 -16.80 -17.20 -1.48
N ALA A 24 -17.95 -16.55 -1.63
CA ALA A 24 -18.39 -15.51 -0.69
C ALA A 24 -18.59 -16.07 0.72
N TYR A 25 -18.25 -15.27 1.73
CA TYR A 25 -18.45 -15.63 3.13
C TYR A 25 -19.89 -15.36 3.57
N HIS A 26 -20.50 -16.29 4.31
CA HIS A 26 -21.90 -16.24 4.74
C HIS A 26 -22.07 -16.27 6.27
N GLY A 27 -21.06 -15.79 7.01
CA GLY A 27 -21.03 -15.90 8.47
C GLY A 27 -20.71 -17.32 8.93
N SER A 28 -20.40 -17.48 10.22
CA SER A 28 -20.06 -18.79 10.82
C SER A 28 -21.21 -19.80 10.78
N SER A 29 -22.44 -19.31 10.63
CA SER A 29 -23.67 -20.12 10.51
C SER A 29 -24.08 -20.39 9.05
N GLY A 30 -23.43 -19.77 8.06
CA GLY A 30 -23.80 -19.88 6.65
C GLY A 30 -25.13 -19.24 6.26
N THR A 31 -25.77 -18.50 7.17
CA THR A 31 -27.10 -17.90 6.96
C THR A 31 -27.06 -16.40 6.70
N GLU A 32 -25.89 -15.79 6.77
CA GLU A 32 -25.73 -14.35 6.59
C GLU A 32 -25.68 -13.97 5.11
N ARG A 33 -25.83 -12.67 4.85
CA ARG A 33 -25.65 -12.12 3.51
C ARG A 33 -24.22 -12.38 3.05
N ALA A 34 -24.04 -12.65 1.76
CA ALA A 34 -22.72 -12.80 1.17
C ALA A 34 -21.86 -11.56 1.46
N MET A 35 -20.70 -11.80 2.06
CA MET A 35 -19.63 -10.88 2.40
C MET A 35 -18.35 -11.26 1.64
N VAL A 36 -17.37 -10.37 1.69
CA VAL A 36 -16.03 -10.62 1.15
C VAL A 36 -15.42 -11.85 1.84
N PRO A 37 -14.66 -12.70 1.13
CA PRO A 37 -14.04 -13.88 1.72
C PRO A 37 -13.13 -13.51 2.90
N VAL A 38 -13.23 -14.28 3.99
CA VAL A 38 -12.38 -14.14 5.18
C VAL A 38 -11.10 -14.98 5.07
N ASP A 39 -11.11 -16.02 4.23
CA ASP A 39 -9.94 -16.81 3.93
C ASP A 39 -8.95 -16.01 3.07
N ALA A 40 -7.68 -16.06 3.44
CA ALA A 40 -6.63 -15.27 2.80
C ALA A 40 -6.40 -15.64 1.33
N HIS A 41 -6.56 -16.93 0.99
CA HIS A 41 -6.40 -17.42 -0.38
C HIS A 41 -7.57 -16.97 -1.27
N ASP A 42 -8.80 -17.15 -0.81
CA ASP A 42 -10.00 -16.77 -1.56
C ASP A 42 -10.11 -15.25 -1.73
N LEU A 43 -9.69 -14.49 -0.71
CA LEU A 43 -9.63 -13.04 -0.78
C LEU A 43 -8.57 -12.56 -1.78
N ASP A 44 -7.37 -13.17 -1.77
CA ASP A 44 -6.30 -12.86 -2.73
C ASP A 44 -6.74 -13.19 -4.17
N LEU A 45 -7.37 -14.34 -4.39
CA LEU A 45 -7.93 -14.72 -5.68
C LEU A 45 -8.95 -13.69 -6.19
N CYS A 46 -9.90 -13.27 -5.35
CA CYS A 46 -10.88 -12.25 -5.73
C CYS A 46 -10.21 -10.91 -6.06
N LYS A 47 -9.20 -10.49 -5.28
CA LYS A 47 -8.44 -9.25 -5.55
C LYS A 47 -7.72 -9.30 -6.89
N ARG A 48 -7.10 -10.44 -7.23
CA ARG A 48 -6.44 -10.65 -8.52
C ARG A 48 -7.43 -10.53 -9.68
N ILE A 49 -8.55 -11.24 -9.61
CA ILE A 49 -9.60 -11.22 -10.66
C ILE A 49 -10.14 -9.80 -10.88
N VAL A 50 -10.44 -9.06 -9.82
CA VAL A 50 -10.92 -7.66 -9.95
C VAL A 50 -9.83 -6.78 -10.57
N THR A 51 -8.59 -6.92 -10.14
CA THR A 51 -7.46 -6.15 -10.65
C THR A 51 -7.20 -6.44 -12.13
N ASP A 52 -7.26 -7.71 -12.52
CA ASP A 52 -7.06 -8.12 -13.90
C ASP A 52 -8.22 -7.68 -14.79
N GLY A 53 -9.46 -7.73 -14.31
CA GLY A 53 -10.61 -7.15 -15.03
C GLY A 53 -10.48 -5.64 -15.26
N ILE A 54 -9.98 -4.89 -14.27
CA ILE A 54 -9.70 -3.45 -14.43
C ILE A 54 -8.56 -3.23 -15.45
N ARG A 55 -7.51 -4.06 -15.41
CA ARG A 55 -6.40 -3.99 -16.36
C ARG A 55 -6.84 -4.28 -17.79
N MET A 56 -7.66 -5.31 -18.00
CA MET A 56 -8.21 -5.67 -19.30
C MET A 56 -9.04 -4.51 -19.88
N PHE A 57 -9.90 -3.91 -19.06
CA PHE A 57 -10.72 -2.77 -19.48
C PHE A 57 -9.87 -1.55 -19.91
N ILE A 58 -8.76 -1.30 -19.23
CA ILE A 58 -7.84 -0.21 -19.58
C ILE A 58 -7.03 -0.55 -20.83
N ALA A 59 -6.58 -1.80 -20.97
CA ALA A 59 -5.75 -2.26 -22.08
C ALA A 59 -6.52 -2.36 -23.41
N ASP A 60 -7.82 -2.70 -23.36
CA ASP A 60 -8.69 -2.78 -24.53
C ASP A 60 -9.31 -1.41 -24.92
N ALA A 61 -8.51 -0.35 -24.78
CA ALA A 61 -8.94 0.96 -25.23
C ALA A 61 -8.98 1.01 -26.78
N PRO A 62 -10.02 1.60 -27.40
CA PRO A 62 -10.03 1.84 -28.85
C PRO A 62 -8.81 2.64 -29.32
N GLU A 63 -8.47 2.58 -30.61
CA GLU A 63 -7.30 3.27 -31.21
C GLU A 63 -7.22 4.77 -30.89
N ASN A 64 -8.37 5.40 -30.60
CA ASN A 64 -8.48 6.82 -30.22
C ASN A 64 -8.62 7.04 -28.69
N GLY A 65 -8.32 6.03 -27.89
CA GLY A 65 -8.63 5.94 -26.47
C GLY A 65 -10.14 5.82 -26.22
N TRP A 66 -10.50 5.48 -24.99
CA TRP A 66 -11.87 5.58 -24.54
C TRP A 66 -12.33 7.05 -24.51
N ARG A 67 -13.24 7.42 -25.41
CA ARG A 67 -13.81 8.77 -25.47
C ARG A 67 -14.98 8.90 -24.49
N TRP A 68 -14.63 9.04 -23.22
CA TRP A 68 -15.62 9.26 -22.16
C TRP A 68 -16.18 10.69 -22.23
N MET A 69 -17.49 10.83 -22.43
CA MET A 69 -18.17 12.13 -22.42
C MET A 69 -18.06 12.84 -21.06
N ARG A 70 -17.90 12.05 -19.98
CA ARG A 70 -17.45 12.46 -18.65
C ARG A 70 -16.59 11.34 -18.06
N ARG A 71 -15.36 11.64 -17.64
CA ARG A 71 -14.49 10.69 -16.94
C ARG A 71 -15.12 10.35 -15.59
N ILE A 72 -15.66 9.14 -15.43
CA ILE A 72 -16.02 8.58 -14.12
C ILE A 72 -15.45 7.16 -14.02
N ALA A 73 -14.16 7.04 -14.27
CA ALA A 73 -13.33 5.99 -13.66
C ALA A 73 -12.23 6.74 -12.93
N SER A 74 -12.44 6.94 -11.62
CA SER A 74 -11.43 7.46 -10.71
C SER A 74 -10.98 6.28 -9.87
N VAL A 75 -9.81 5.74 -10.20
CA VAL A 75 -9.09 4.84 -9.31
C VAL A 75 -8.22 5.75 -8.44
N THR A 76 -8.70 6.07 -7.25
CA THR A 76 -7.85 6.73 -6.25
C THR A 76 -6.98 5.66 -5.63
N VAL A 77 -5.77 5.51 -6.16
CA VAL A 77 -4.72 4.76 -5.47
C VAL A 77 -4.21 5.69 -4.37
N THR A 78 -4.77 5.58 -3.16
CA THR A 78 -4.26 6.30 -2.01
C THR A 78 -2.97 5.62 -1.56
N ALA A 79 -1.88 5.93 -2.25
CA ALA A 79 -0.54 5.65 -1.74
C ALA A 79 -0.14 6.83 -0.85
N THR A 80 -0.07 6.58 0.45
CA THR A 80 0.46 7.56 1.39
C THR A 80 1.95 7.71 1.11
N ARG A 81 2.41 8.96 0.95
CA ARG A 81 3.83 9.30 0.82
C ARG A 81 4.22 10.12 2.04
N VAL A 82 5.19 9.64 2.79
CA VAL A 82 5.86 10.42 3.83
C VAL A 82 7.09 11.05 3.20
N THR A 83 7.35 12.32 3.46
CA THR A 83 8.54 13.02 2.96
C THR A 83 9.36 13.54 4.12
N GLY A 84 10.66 13.56 3.93
CA GLY A 84 11.60 13.88 5.00
C GLY A 84 12.90 14.52 4.50
N THR A 85 13.72 15.00 5.42
CA THR A 85 15.09 15.48 5.16
C THR A 85 16.04 14.84 6.17
N ALA A 86 17.15 14.30 5.67
CA ALA A 86 18.14 13.68 6.53
C ALA A 86 18.87 14.71 7.42
N ASP A 87 18.67 14.64 8.73
CA ASP A 87 19.36 15.46 9.73
C ASP A 87 20.73 14.88 10.08
N SER A 88 20.82 13.55 10.14
CA SER A 88 22.07 12.81 10.26
C SER A 88 22.01 11.48 9.51
N VAL A 89 23.16 10.97 9.07
CA VAL A 89 23.23 9.77 8.22
C VAL A 89 24.42 8.90 8.61
N SER A 90 24.21 7.59 8.57
CA SER A 90 25.25 6.56 8.48
C SER A 90 25.01 5.68 7.23
N THR A 91 25.86 4.68 7.01
CA THR A 91 25.71 3.76 5.87
C THR A 91 24.35 3.06 5.85
N THR A 92 23.80 2.72 7.01
CA THR A 92 22.57 1.92 7.14
C THR A 92 21.45 2.64 7.89
N THR A 93 21.66 3.91 8.27
CA THR A 93 20.66 4.68 9.00
C THR A 93 20.54 6.10 8.49
N ILE A 94 19.31 6.61 8.48
CA ILE A 94 19.04 8.04 8.38
C ILE A 94 18.25 8.45 9.60
N VAL A 95 18.62 9.56 10.20
CA VAL A 95 17.82 10.22 11.22
C VAL A 95 17.17 11.43 10.58
N ASP A 96 15.85 11.50 10.69
CA ASP A 96 15.05 12.66 10.36
C ASP A 96 14.12 12.90 11.54
N THR A 97 14.47 13.90 12.36
CA THR A 97 13.76 14.16 13.61
C THR A 97 12.35 14.69 13.39
N ASP A 98 12.03 15.18 12.19
CA ASP A 98 10.67 15.60 11.82
C ASP A 98 9.74 14.41 11.52
N LEU A 99 10.29 13.19 11.35
CA LEU A 99 9.48 11.97 11.23
C LEU A 99 8.90 11.49 12.57
N CYS A 100 9.32 12.07 13.69
CA CYS A 100 8.80 11.78 15.01
C CYS A 100 8.34 13.03 15.74
N GLU A 101 7.48 12.83 16.73
CA GLU A 101 7.30 13.85 17.76
C GLU A 101 8.55 13.81 18.64
N ASN A 102 9.33 14.89 18.66
CA ASN A 102 10.63 14.98 19.32
C ASN A 102 10.51 15.01 20.87
N LEU A 103 9.99 13.92 21.42
CA LEU A 103 9.72 13.69 22.84
C LEU A 103 10.82 12.86 23.50
N GLY A 104 11.70 12.26 22.68
CA GLY A 104 12.62 11.21 23.11
C GLY A 104 11.90 9.89 23.37
N SER A 105 12.63 8.93 23.93
CA SER A 105 12.05 7.63 24.30
C SER A 105 11.21 7.77 25.56
N MET A 106 9.92 7.43 25.45
CA MET A 106 8.97 7.41 26.57
C MET A 106 8.90 6.02 27.19
N THR A 107 8.32 5.88 28.39
CA THR A 107 8.27 4.59 29.12
C THR A 107 6.86 4.34 29.64
N ALA A 108 6.27 3.24 29.20
CA ALA A 108 4.95 2.81 29.64
C ALA A 108 4.92 2.58 31.15
N GLU A 109 3.95 3.23 31.81
CA GLU A 109 3.76 3.22 33.24
C GLU A 109 2.73 2.16 33.66
N ALA A 110 2.53 2.04 34.99
CA ALA A 110 1.51 1.19 35.56
C ALA A 110 0.11 1.63 35.10
N GLY A 111 -0.77 0.67 34.77
CA GLY A 111 -2.08 0.92 34.16
C GLY A 111 -2.13 0.60 32.65
N THR A 112 -0.97 0.38 32.03
CA THR A 112 -0.87 -0.17 30.67
C THR A 112 -1.52 -1.56 30.59
N ASN A 113 -2.31 -1.79 29.53
CA ASN A 113 -3.00 -3.05 29.23
C ASN A 113 -3.15 -3.22 27.70
N ALA A 114 -3.89 -4.26 27.28
CA ALA A 114 -4.09 -4.61 25.87
C ALA A 114 -4.58 -3.49 24.95
N THR A 115 -5.25 -2.46 25.48
CA THR A 115 -5.83 -1.37 24.66
C THR A 115 -5.43 0.02 25.12
N THR A 116 -4.65 0.13 26.21
CA THR A 116 -4.25 1.43 26.75
C THR A 116 -2.79 1.44 27.15
N LEU A 117 -2.11 2.54 26.84
CA LEU A 117 -0.77 2.83 27.31
C LEU A 117 -0.82 4.10 28.16
N VAL A 118 -0.13 4.09 29.31
CA VAL A 118 -0.11 5.24 30.23
C VAL A 118 1.31 5.77 30.32
N ASP A 119 1.48 7.07 30.14
CA ASP A 119 2.73 7.78 30.47
C ASP A 119 2.40 9.21 30.87
N ALA A 120 2.49 9.53 32.16
CA ALA A 120 2.17 10.86 32.67
C ALA A 120 3.09 11.98 32.12
N SER A 121 4.26 11.65 31.55
CA SER A 121 5.14 12.65 30.94
C SER A 121 4.57 13.24 29.65
N LEU A 122 3.67 12.51 28.96
CA LEU A 122 2.96 13.00 27.78
C LEU A 122 2.17 14.28 28.05
N THR A 123 1.68 14.45 29.29
CA THR A 123 0.84 15.58 29.69
C THR A 123 1.55 16.94 29.59
N ALA A 124 2.89 16.96 29.65
CA ALA A 124 3.68 18.17 29.51
C ALA A 124 3.76 18.66 28.05
N SER A 125 3.75 17.72 27.10
CA SER A 125 3.85 18.00 25.66
C SER A 125 2.48 18.10 24.99
N TYR A 126 1.52 17.30 25.47
CA TYR A 126 0.15 17.24 24.96
C TYR A 126 -0.84 17.57 26.08
N PRO A 127 -1.09 18.88 26.33
CA PRO A 127 -1.88 19.33 27.47
C PRO A 127 -3.40 19.25 27.24
N THR A 128 -3.87 18.92 26.04
CA THR A 128 -5.32 18.82 25.77
C THR A 128 -5.75 17.45 25.26
N ASP A 129 -6.97 17.05 25.64
CA ASP A 129 -7.53 15.76 25.27
C ASP A 129 -7.67 15.66 23.74
N ASN A 130 -7.47 14.45 23.21
CA ASN A 130 -7.56 14.10 21.80
C ASN A 130 -6.46 14.67 20.87
N GLU A 131 -5.45 15.39 21.37
CA GLU A 131 -4.36 15.93 20.53
C GLU A 131 -3.60 14.86 19.73
N LEU A 132 -3.52 13.65 20.27
CA LEU A 132 -2.83 12.52 19.64
C LEU A 132 -3.75 11.64 18.78
N ILE A 133 -5.03 11.98 18.59
CA ILE A 133 -5.89 11.17 17.71
C ILE A 133 -5.36 11.21 16.27
N GLY A 134 -5.22 10.03 15.67
CA GLY A 134 -4.71 9.87 14.31
C GLY A 134 -3.19 9.70 14.23
N TYR A 135 -2.47 9.91 15.34
CA TYR A 135 -1.06 9.58 15.46
C TYR A 135 -0.84 8.07 15.63
N TYR A 136 0.39 7.64 15.45
CA TYR A 136 0.83 6.26 15.63
C TYR A 136 1.74 6.15 16.86
N CYS A 137 1.49 5.15 17.69
CA CYS A 137 2.33 4.76 18.82
C CYS A 137 3.11 3.50 18.45
N TYR A 138 4.42 3.51 18.64
CA TYR A 138 5.32 2.39 18.35
C TYR A 138 6.03 1.94 19.61
N ILE A 139 6.02 0.63 19.89
CA ILE A 139 6.76 0.06 21.00
C ILE A 139 8.18 -0.28 20.55
N GLU A 140 9.14 0.41 21.14
CA GLU A 140 10.55 0.39 20.73
C GLU A 140 11.33 -0.71 21.45
N THR A 141 11.05 -0.92 22.74
CA THR A 141 11.72 -1.97 23.54
C THR A 141 10.78 -2.61 24.53
N GLY A 142 11.18 -3.77 25.06
CA GLY A 142 10.42 -4.53 26.05
C GLY A 142 9.59 -5.65 25.44
N THR A 143 8.47 -6.00 26.09
CA THR A 143 7.64 -7.15 25.72
C THR A 143 6.88 -6.90 24.43
N GLY A 144 6.34 -5.70 24.26
CA GLY A 144 5.60 -5.29 23.06
C GLY A 144 6.49 -4.88 21.87
N ALA A 145 7.82 -4.96 21.99
CA ALA A 145 8.75 -4.41 20.99
C ALA A 145 8.44 -4.82 19.55
N GLY A 146 8.42 -3.85 18.65
CA GLY A 146 8.05 -4.01 17.25
C GLY A 146 6.54 -3.97 16.98
N SER A 147 5.71 -3.84 18.02
CA SER A 147 4.27 -3.61 17.86
C SER A 147 3.98 -2.12 17.72
N TYR A 148 2.91 -1.78 17.01
CA TYR A 148 2.47 -0.40 16.85
C TYR A 148 0.94 -0.33 16.78
N ALA A 149 0.39 0.85 16.99
CA ALA A 149 -1.06 1.05 16.91
C ALA A 149 -1.43 2.48 16.50
N LEU A 150 -2.61 2.62 15.89
CA LEU A 150 -3.24 3.92 15.66
C LEU A 150 -3.89 4.40 16.95
N ILE A 151 -3.57 5.63 17.36
CA ILE A 151 -4.16 6.26 18.54
C ILE A 151 -5.59 6.69 18.21
N THR A 152 -6.54 6.16 18.97
CA THR A 152 -7.98 6.41 18.81
C THR A 152 -8.54 7.38 19.85
N ASP A 153 -7.86 7.53 20.99
CA ASP A 153 -8.20 8.49 22.03
C ASP A 153 -6.93 8.84 22.85
N TYR A 154 -6.92 10.04 23.44
CA TYR A 154 -5.88 10.51 24.34
C TYR A 154 -6.46 11.37 25.47
N VAL A 155 -6.14 11.00 26.71
CA VAL A 155 -6.55 11.72 27.92
C VAL A 155 -5.36 12.46 28.50
N ALA A 156 -5.35 13.79 28.36
CA ALA A 156 -4.23 14.65 28.75
C ALA A 156 -4.06 14.77 30.26
N SER A 157 -5.10 14.52 31.06
CA SER A 157 -4.97 14.58 32.52
C SER A 157 -4.17 13.42 33.13
N THR A 158 -4.03 12.32 32.39
CA THR A 158 -3.33 11.10 32.85
C THR A 158 -2.23 10.64 31.90
N GLY A 159 -2.12 11.24 30.71
CA GLY A 159 -1.20 10.78 29.67
C GLY A 159 -1.59 9.41 29.13
N THR A 160 -2.89 9.12 29.06
CA THR A 160 -3.39 7.81 28.63
C THR A 160 -3.71 7.82 27.15
N ILE A 161 -3.07 6.93 26.40
CA ILE A 161 -3.34 6.61 25.01
C ILE A 161 -4.27 5.41 24.95
N THR A 162 -5.30 5.48 24.11
CA THR A 162 -6.18 4.34 23.81
C THR A 162 -6.07 3.93 22.35
N VAL A 163 -5.98 2.64 22.11
CA VAL A 163 -5.86 2.04 20.78
C VAL A 163 -6.92 0.95 20.59
N ALA A 164 -7.27 0.67 19.33
CA ALA A 164 -8.20 -0.41 19.01
C ALA A 164 -7.56 -1.79 19.11
N ASP A 165 -6.31 -1.93 18.65
CA ASP A 165 -5.54 -3.17 18.63
C ASP A 165 -4.05 -2.86 18.41
N TRP A 166 -3.17 -3.73 18.91
CA TRP A 166 -1.73 -3.67 18.64
C TRP A 166 -1.40 -4.54 17.42
N LEU A 167 -0.75 -3.93 16.43
CA LEU A 167 -0.38 -4.56 15.18
C LEU A 167 1.11 -4.92 15.18
N ALA A 168 1.47 -6.00 14.50
CA ALA A 168 2.88 -6.36 14.29
C ALA A 168 3.58 -5.34 13.37
N SER A 169 4.92 -5.30 13.39
CA SER A 169 5.74 -4.32 12.63
C SER A 169 5.48 -4.25 11.11
N GLY A 170 4.92 -5.32 10.52
CA GLY A 170 4.50 -5.37 9.11
C GLY A 170 3.05 -4.94 8.85
N GLY A 171 2.32 -4.49 9.87
CA GLY A 171 0.93 -4.02 9.78
C GLY A 171 -0.16 -5.07 9.84
N GLN A 172 0.18 -6.32 10.09
CA GLN A 172 -0.79 -7.40 10.29
C GLN A 172 -1.31 -7.43 11.74
N PRO A 173 -2.53 -7.94 11.98
CA PRO A 173 -3.01 -8.24 13.32
C PRO A 173 -2.06 -9.19 14.07
N GLY A 174 -2.11 -9.15 15.41
CA GLY A 174 -1.29 -10.01 16.26
C GLY A 174 0.03 -9.38 16.69
N GLY A 175 0.04 -8.06 16.91
CA GLY A 175 1.08 -7.43 17.72
C GLY A 175 1.02 -7.93 19.16
N THR A 176 2.12 -7.76 19.88
CA THR A 176 2.20 -8.09 21.31
C THR A 176 1.82 -6.86 22.12
N ASP A 177 0.87 -7.02 23.04
CA ASP A 177 0.48 -5.94 23.95
C ASP A 177 1.69 -5.43 24.75
N PRO A 178 1.85 -4.10 24.89
CA PRO A 178 2.89 -3.55 25.73
C PRO A 178 2.59 -3.81 27.20
N VAL A 179 3.65 -3.86 28.00
CA VAL A 179 3.58 -3.91 29.46
C VAL A 179 4.21 -2.67 30.07
N SER A 180 3.97 -2.45 31.37
CA SER A 180 4.75 -1.47 32.13
C SER A 180 6.25 -1.76 31.95
N THR A 181 7.07 -0.72 31.78
CA THR A 181 8.51 -0.74 31.43
C THR A 181 8.85 -0.81 29.95
N ASP A 182 7.89 -1.12 29.07
CA ASP A 182 8.14 -1.01 27.64
C ASP A 182 8.38 0.44 27.25
N THR A 183 9.33 0.69 26.36
CA THR A 183 9.55 2.05 25.84
C THR A 183 8.84 2.24 24.52
N PHE A 184 8.40 3.46 24.24
CA PHE A 184 7.62 3.77 23.05
C PHE A 184 7.95 5.16 22.50
N GLY A 185 7.59 5.38 21.24
CA GLY A 185 7.61 6.69 20.59
C GLY A 185 6.31 6.97 19.84
N ILE A 186 6.15 8.22 19.43
CA ILE A 186 4.94 8.72 18.75
C ILE A 186 5.34 9.38 17.43
N SER A 187 4.58 9.11 16.38
CA SER A 187 4.74 9.77 15.09
C SER A 187 3.39 10.10 14.46
N ALA A 188 3.33 11.25 13.78
CA ALA A 188 2.20 11.59 12.91
C ALA A 188 2.14 10.69 11.66
N TYR A 189 3.22 9.98 11.35
CA TYR A 189 3.39 9.23 10.11
C TYR A 189 3.41 7.73 10.37
N LYS A 190 2.66 7.00 9.54
CA LYS A 190 2.76 5.55 9.48
C LYS A 190 3.99 5.13 8.68
N ILE A 191 5.05 4.75 9.36
CA ILE A 191 6.24 4.10 8.78
C ILE A 191 6.34 2.69 9.36
N LEU A 192 6.60 1.69 8.51
CA LEU A 192 6.67 0.29 8.91
C LEU A 192 7.86 -0.42 8.27
N ASN A 193 8.18 -1.59 8.81
CA ASN A 193 9.12 -2.50 8.16
C ASN A 193 8.57 -2.93 6.81
N ASN A 194 9.46 -3.13 5.85
CA ASN A 194 9.18 -3.41 4.44
C ASN A 194 8.62 -2.22 3.63
N TYR A 195 8.54 -1.03 4.22
CA TYR A 195 8.32 0.18 3.42
C TYR A 195 9.57 0.52 2.61
N TYR A 196 9.39 1.28 1.54
CA TYR A 196 10.45 1.66 0.62
C TYR A 196 10.85 3.10 0.89
N CYS A 197 12.14 3.34 1.12
CA CYS A 197 12.72 4.67 1.30
C CYS A 197 13.51 5.07 0.06
N TYR A 198 13.16 6.19 -0.56
CA TYR A 198 13.78 6.72 -1.77
C TYR A 198 14.50 8.03 -1.48
N ILE A 199 15.72 8.18 -2.00
CA ILE A 199 16.41 9.47 -2.01
C ILE A 199 15.98 10.25 -3.26
N THR A 200 15.26 11.35 -3.03
CA THR A 200 14.63 12.14 -4.09
C THR A 200 15.46 13.36 -4.51
N ALA A 201 16.30 13.87 -3.61
CA ALA A 201 17.30 14.91 -3.88
C ALA A 201 18.48 14.80 -2.92
N GLY A 202 19.60 15.44 -3.27
CA GLY A 202 20.86 15.37 -2.51
C GLY A 202 21.81 14.27 -3.00
N THR A 203 22.79 13.93 -2.18
CA THR A 203 23.70 12.80 -2.43
C THR A 203 22.90 11.50 -2.35
N GLY A 204 23.18 10.55 -3.24
CA GLY A 204 22.41 9.31 -3.27
C GLY A 204 21.09 9.38 -4.04
N LYS A 205 20.79 10.50 -4.70
CA LYS A 205 19.57 10.63 -5.52
C LYS A 205 19.41 9.43 -6.48
N ASN A 206 18.18 8.89 -6.49
CA ASN A 206 17.76 7.67 -7.20
C ASN A 206 18.17 6.35 -6.56
N SER A 207 18.96 6.37 -5.48
CA SER A 207 19.09 5.20 -4.62
C SER A 207 17.82 5.01 -3.79
N TRP A 208 17.54 3.76 -3.44
CA TRP A 208 16.43 3.41 -2.58
C TRP A 208 16.76 2.19 -1.74
N ALA A 209 15.99 1.96 -0.70
CA ALA A 209 16.19 0.83 0.20
C ALA A 209 14.88 0.37 0.81
N VAL A 210 14.87 -0.86 1.30
CA VAL A 210 13.75 -1.39 2.09
C VAL A 210 14.06 -1.14 3.57
N ILE A 211 13.09 -0.56 4.27
CA ILE A 211 13.17 -0.27 5.70
C ILE A 211 13.12 -1.57 6.48
N THR A 212 14.14 -1.81 7.29
CA THR A 212 14.22 -2.96 8.20
C THR A 212 13.78 -2.62 9.61
N ASP A 213 13.87 -1.35 9.99
CA ASP A 213 13.45 -0.86 11.30
C ASP A 213 13.17 0.65 11.27
N PHE A 214 12.24 1.11 12.11
CA PHE A 214 11.94 2.53 12.31
C PHE A 214 11.82 2.83 13.80
N ASN A 215 12.70 3.71 14.29
CA ASN A 215 12.65 4.20 15.66
C ASN A 215 11.88 5.51 15.71
N SER A 216 10.67 5.47 16.26
CA SER A 216 9.77 6.62 16.33
C SER A 216 10.10 7.58 17.48
N SER A 217 11.07 7.26 18.34
CA SER A 217 11.51 8.17 19.42
C SER A 217 12.48 9.24 18.94
N ASN A 218 13.13 9.02 17.79
CA ASN A 218 14.10 9.96 17.21
C ASN A 218 14.04 10.06 15.67
N GLY A 219 13.11 9.35 15.03
CA GLY A 219 12.94 9.37 13.58
C GLY A 219 14.04 8.63 12.82
N THR A 220 14.72 7.66 13.45
CA THR A 220 15.74 6.86 12.77
C THR A 220 15.08 5.82 11.88
N VAL A 221 15.38 5.86 10.59
CA VAL A 221 15.08 4.82 9.61
C VAL A 221 16.32 3.97 9.40
N THR A 222 16.20 2.65 9.60
CA THR A 222 17.27 1.69 9.37
C THR A 222 16.97 0.86 8.11
N VAL A 223 18.01 0.63 7.31
CA VAL A 223 17.96 -0.15 6.08
C VAL A 223 19.12 -1.14 6.04
N ALA A 224 18.98 -2.22 5.28
CA ALA A 224 20.06 -3.20 5.13
C ALA A 224 21.19 -2.69 4.22
N ASP A 225 20.83 -2.09 3.08
CA ASP A 225 21.73 -1.53 2.09
C ASP A 225 20.98 -0.55 1.17
N TRP A 226 21.70 0.38 0.56
CA TRP A 226 21.16 1.26 -0.47
C TRP A 226 21.33 0.60 -1.84
N LEU A 227 20.21 0.42 -2.52
CA LEU A 227 20.14 -0.12 -3.88
C LEU A 227 20.19 1.02 -4.88
N ASP A 228 20.74 0.74 -6.06
CA ASP A 228 20.69 1.66 -7.19
C ASP A 228 19.26 1.82 -7.73
N ALA A 229 19.08 2.67 -8.75
CA ALA A 229 17.79 2.93 -9.37
C ALA A 229 17.10 1.69 -10.00
N TYR A 230 17.82 0.58 -10.13
CA TYR A 230 17.35 -0.67 -10.71
C TYR A 230 17.23 -1.79 -9.66
N GLY A 231 17.47 -1.50 -8.39
CA GLY A 231 17.39 -2.47 -7.30
C GLY A 231 18.64 -3.34 -7.13
N ASN A 232 19.75 -3.00 -7.79
CA ASN A 232 21.01 -3.71 -7.59
C ASN A 232 21.77 -3.16 -6.38
N PRO A 233 22.57 -4.00 -5.69
CA PRO A 233 23.52 -3.52 -4.67
C PRO A 233 24.49 -2.48 -5.24
N GLY A 234 24.94 -1.56 -4.39
CA GLY A 234 25.86 -0.48 -4.77
C GLY A 234 25.16 0.84 -5.11
N GLY A 235 23.98 1.06 -4.57
CA GLY A 235 23.41 2.40 -4.46
C GLY A 235 24.35 3.34 -3.70
N THR A 236 24.19 4.63 -3.95
CA THR A 236 24.96 5.66 -3.21
C THR A 236 24.20 6.06 -1.96
N ASP A 237 24.87 5.99 -0.81
CA ASP A 237 24.34 6.41 0.48
C ASP A 237 23.93 7.90 0.47
N PRO A 238 22.89 8.28 1.24
CA PRO A 238 22.54 9.67 1.44
C PRO A 238 23.61 10.40 2.25
N THR A 239 23.55 11.73 2.21
CA THR A 239 24.24 12.59 3.17
C THR A 239 23.22 13.48 3.89
N VAL A 240 23.66 14.15 4.94
CA VAL A 240 22.87 15.22 5.60
C VAL A 240 22.33 16.19 4.56
N GLY A 241 21.04 16.56 4.70
CA GLY A 241 20.29 17.42 3.78
C GLY A 241 19.70 16.71 2.56
N SER A 242 19.89 15.39 2.40
CA SER A 242 19.22 14.63 1.34
C SER A 242 17.73 14.49 1.64
N THR A 243 16.89 14.62 0.62
CA THR A 243 15.43 14.55 0.78
C THR A 243 14.92 13.14 0.51
N LEU A 244 13.92 12.72 1.26
CA LEU A 244 13.43 11.36 1.29
C LEU A 244 11.96 11.29 0.88
N ALA A 245 11.57 10.16 0.28
CA ALA A 245 10.18 9.75 0.14
C ALA A 245 10.04 8.32 0.63
N ILE A 246 9.14 8.09 1.58
CA ILE A 246 8.83 6.75 2.10
C ILE A 246 7.44 6.35 1.62
N THR A 247 7.35 5.15 1.04
CA THR A 247 6.11 4.62 0.47
C THR A 247 5.85 3.17 0.93
N PRO A 248 4.58 2.77 1.12
CA PRO A 248 4.23 1.41 1.55
C PRO A 248 4.40 0.35 0.46
N ILE A 249 4.59 0.79 -0.78
CA ILE A 249 4.72 -0.05 -1.97
C ILE A 249 5.88 0.46 -2.81
N GLU A 250 6.45 -0.43 -3.62
CA GLU A 250 7.52 -0.07 -4.54
C GLU A 250 7.01 0.93 -5.59
N THR A 251 7.77 1.99 -5.80
CA THR A 251 7.50 3.04 -6.78
C THR A 251 8.75 3.37 -7.58
N VAL A 252 8.59 4.07 -8.70
CA VAL A 252 9.71 4.57 -9.48
C VAL A 252 10.19 5.88 -8.88
N GLY A 253 11.28 5.83 -8.11
CA GLY A 253 11.95 7.01 -7.54
C GLY A 253 11.12 7.75 -6.49
N GLY A 254 10.26 7.05 -5.73
CA GLY A 254 9.42 7.64 -4.69
C GLY A 254 8.18 8.38 -5.24
N ASP A 255 7.92 8.31 -6.54
CA ASP A 255 6.71 8.88 -7.15
C ASP A 255 5.56 7.88 -7.05
N ILE A 256 4.63 8.16 -6.15
CA ILE A 256 3.41 7.35 -5.95
C ILE A 256 2.50 7.26 -7.18
N HIS A 257 2.75 8.03 -8.23
CA HIS A 257 2.02 7.91 -9.50
C HIS A 257 2.69 6.96 -10.49
N ARG A 258 3.88 6.42 -10.17
CA ARG A 258 4.67 5.58 -11.08
C ARG A 258 5.05 4.27 -10.39
N TYR A 259 4.53 3.16 -10.91
CA TYR A 259 4.78 1.82 -10.39
C TYR A 259 5.60 0.99 -11.38
N PRO A 260 6.63 0.25 -10.94
CA PRO A 260 7.31 -0.71 -11.78
C PRO A 260 6.35 -1.88 -12.09
N LEU A 261 6.32 -2.31 -13.35
CA LEU A 261 5.64 -3.54 -13.75
C LEU A 261 6.64 -4.70 -13.66
N PRO A 262 6.20 -5.92 -13.28
CA PRO A 262 7.05 -7.10 -13.30
C PRO A 262 7.69 -7.32 -14.68
N GLU A 263 8.93 -7.79 -14.71
CA GLU A 263 9.67 -8.04 -15.96
C GLU A 263 9.00 -9.10 -16.85
N ASN A 264 8.20 -9.97 -16.25
CA ASN A 264 7.36 -10.97 -16.93
C ASN A 264 5.93 -10.48 -17.23
N PHE A 265 5.67 -9.16 -17.19
CA PHE A 265 4.42 -8.58 -17.66
C PHE A 265 4.35 -8.63 -19.20
N GLY A 266 4.20 -9.84 -19.75
CA GLY A 266 3.76 -10.08 -21.11
C GLY A 266 2.36 -10.66 -21.02
N GLY A 267 1.33 -9.84 -21.24
CA GLY A 267 -0.05 -10.32 -21.18
C GLY A 267 -0.26 -11.58 -22.04
N GLU A 268 -1.04 -12.54 -21.54
CA GLU A 268 -1.53 -13.66 -22.33
C GLU A 268 -2.85 -13.30 -23.03
N VAL A 269 -3.04 -13.77 -24.26
CA VAL A 269 -4.27 -13.56 -25.04
C VAL A 269 -5.27 -14.63 -24.63
N ASP A 270 -6.32 -14.26 -23.90
CA ASP A 270 -7.40 -15.19 -23.53
C ASP A 270 -8.46 -15.30 -24.63
N GLY A 271 -8.25 -16.25 -25.55
CA GLY A 271 -9.30 -16.83 -26.39
C GLY A 271 -9.81 -16.01 -27.59
N GLN A 272 -10.63 -16.65 -28.43
CA GLN A 272 -11.35 -15.99 -29.52
C GLN A 272 -12.55 -15.21 -28.98
N ILE A 273 -12.74 -13.99 -29.47
CA ILE A 273 -13.89 -13.14 -29.13
C ILE A 273 -15.18 -13.82 -29.61
N HIS A 274 -16.06 -14.17 -28.67
CA HIS A 274 -17.40 -14.67 -28.97
C HIS A 274 -18.38 -13.49 -29.00
N TYR A 275 -19.00 -13.26 -30.16
CA TYR A 275 -20.00 -12.23 -30.34
C TYR A 275 -21.41 -12.76 -30.12
N ALA A 276 -22.35 -11.87 -29.75
CA ALA A 276 -23.76 -12.20 -29.64
C ALA A 276 -24.36 -12.59 -31.00
N SER A 277 -25.40 -13.43 -30.99
CA SER A 277 -26.14 -13.75 -32.21
C SER A 277 -26.77 -12.50 -32.83
N ASP A 278 -26.74 -12.39 -34.15
CA ASP A 278 -27.37 -11.33 -34.98
C ASP A 278 -26.75 -9.93 -34.93
N THR A 279 -25.50 -9.80 -34.50
CA THR A 279 -24.74 -8.54 -34.68
C THR A 279 -24.06 -8.47 -36.06
N ASN A 280 -24.25 -7.35 -36.76
CA ASN A 280 -23.68 -7.12 -38.09
C ASN A 280 -22.17 -6.86 -37.97
N HIS A 281 -21.34 -7.84 -38.34
CA HIS A 281 -19.89 -7.72 -38.32
C HIS A 281 -19.36 -7.45 -39.74
N SER A 282 -18.91 -6.22 -39.99
CA SER A 282 -18.08 -5.95 -41.17
C SER A 282 -16.64 -6.41 -40.88
N SER A 283 -16.09 -7.21 -41.81
CA SER A 283 -14.67 -7.61 -41.92
C SER A 283 -13.99 -8.02 -40.61
N THR A 284 -13.91 -9.34 -40.39
CA THR A 284 -13.16 -9.98 -39.29
C THR A 284 -11.66 -9.69 -39.40
N ILE A 285 -11.05 -9.20 -38.33
CA ILE A 285 -9.59 -9.20 -38.17
C ILE A 285 -9.25 -10.48 -37.40
N ASP A 286 -8.84 -11.52 -38.12
CA ASP A 286 -8.34 -12.76 -37.52
C ASP A 286 -6.82 -12.66 -37.31
N TRP A 287 -6.35 -12.91 -36.09
CA TRP A 287 -4.92 -13.12 -35.83
C TRP A 287 -4.51 -14.50 -36.34
N VAL A 288 -3.99 -14.54 -37.55
CA VAL A 288 -3.50 -15.77 -38.22
C VAL A 288 -1.99 -15.70 -38.41
N HIS A 289 -1.34 -16.87 -38.48
CA HIS A 289 0.08 -16.98 -38.79
C HIS A 289 0.41 -16.31 -40.14
N GLU A 290 1.59 -15.69 -40.25
CA GLU A 290 2.05 -14.98 -41.47
C GLU A 290 1.95 -15.84 -42.75
N SER A 291 2.14 -17.16 -42.63
CA SER A 291 2.00 -18.11 -43.75
C SER A 291 0.59 -18.14 -44.35
N HIS A 292 -0.45 -17.94 -43.54
CA HIS A 292 -1.84 -17.85 -44.00
C HIS A 292 -2.10 -16.56 -44.77
N ILE A 293 -1.48 -15.46 -44.33
CA ILE A 293 -1.53 -14.16 -45.01
C ILE A 293 -0.83 -14.23 -46.37
N ARG A 294 0.33 -14.91 -46.46
CA ARG A 294 1.04 -15.10 -47.73
C ARG A 294 0.28 -15.97 -48.72
N ASN A 295 -0.36 -17.05 -48.27
CA ASN A 295 -1.20 -17.91 -49.13
C ASN A 295 -2.40 -17.16 -49.73
N ARG A 296 -2.99 -16.21 -49.00
CA ARG A 296 -4.10 -15.38 -49.50
C ARG A 296 -3.66 -14.18 -50.35
N ARG A 297 -2.37 -13.82 -50.31
CA ARG A 297 -1.77 -12.76 -51.16
C ARG A 297 -1.36 -13.23 -52.54
N ALA A 298 -1.28 -14.54 -52.78
CA ALA A 298 -0.97 -15.07 -54.11
C ALA A 298 -2.17 -14.84 -55.05
N VAL A 299 -2.17 -13.70 -55.75
CA VAL A 299 -3.09 -13.44 -56.86
C VAL A 299 -2.80 -14.50 -57.92
N THR A 300 -3.68 -15.50 -58.04
CA THR A 300 -3.72 -16.33 -59.24
C THR A 300 -4.21 -15.43 -60.38
N VAL A 301 -3.28 -14.89 -61.16
CA VAL A 301 -3.61 -14.28 -62.44
C VAL A 301 -3.98 -15.43 -63.37
N ILE A 302 -5.28 -15.64 -63.58
CA ILE A 302 -5.76 -16.47 -64.67
C ILE A 302 -5.56 -15.65 -65.96
N THR A 303 -4.59 -16.06 -66.76
CA THR A 303 -4.50 -15.75 -68.20
C THR A 303 -5.55 -16.51 -69.00
#